data_AF-A0A0D0ETF8-F1
#
_entry.id   AF-A0A0D0ETF8-F1
#
_cell.length_a   1.000
_cell.length_b   1.000
_cell.length_c   1.000
_cell.angle_alpha   90.00
_cell.angle_beta   90.00
_cell.angle_gamma   90.00
#
_symmetry.space_group_name_H-M   'P 1'
#
loop_
_entity.id
_entity.type
_entity.pdbx_description
1 polymer ?
#
loop_
_entity_poly.entity_id
_entity_poly.type
_entity_poly.pdbx_seq_one_letter_code
_entity_poly.pdbx_strand_id
1 'polypeptide(L)'
;MSEFKQGELIVFKTHPYINKLTNIKITAYSDYSSPVLVIKEIKEKSFDKETGIDIGQQLNCIYYNSKEGKFTDKWINSNLVNKIFFSIIDQKFLFEFNFKSQLEEKNKELTSKNYENLIKQSYINRKVVLKSVDIELNKVKVNRTKENGELMETNHLEFLPPIMTIIGFKFSDEKNKFSEKSGLPLIDLKCKWYNSNSKTFSELYLPSETLYEVKNTHDLFPEKDLLSDIVESVEKNSFFNLPILPSINSFTLEGSSTKISRTLGHSKAILFKHYFYQMNYFDYITQKKSAITINDTFSVKTETQIFGKKFPDYNSRGFKLKTFDCKFAPNSYYYIRYKDTYNNITTRLIKIIDLFIYIKDLKKFKDLYKNLNSWITDGNQEFVNYNYNDNGSIFIHSPGEIIPDNTLPKTIFEDQNVEIILKTNCLLREGKIRNFKINSILEIQEIINGNEIFESAEV
;
A
#
# COMPACT_ATOMS: atom_id res chain seq x y z
N MET A 1 24.56 26.25 -21.08
CA MET A 1 23.99 24.88 -21.04
C MET A 1 22.47 24.99 -20.91
N SER A 2 21.70 24.08 -21.51
CA SER A 2 20.23 24.09 -21.37
C SER A 2 19.83 23.66 -19.96
N GLU A 3 18.84 24.34 -19.39
CA GLU A 3 18.27 24.04 -18.08
C GLU A 3 17.40 22.77 -18.10
N PHE A 4 16.93 22.40 -19.29
CA PHE A 4 16.02 21.29 -19.53
C PHE A 4 16.72 20.16 -20.29
N LYS A 5 16.18 18.95 -20.16
CA LYS A 5 16.59 17.79 -20.95
C LYS A 5 15.39 17.12 -21.60
N GLN A 6 15.62 16.45 -22.71
CA GLN A 6 14.62 15.63 -23.36
C GLN A 6 14.15 14.52 -22.42
N GLY A 7 12.86 14.20 -22.45
CA GLY A 7 12.23 13.24 -21.56
C GLY A 7 11.86 13.79 -20.18
N GLU A 8 12.28 15.01 -19.82
CA GLU A 8 11.89 15.61 -18.55
C GLU A 8 10.41 15.98 -18.51
N LEU A 9 9.83 15.90 -17.30
CA LEU A 9 8.44 16.25 -17.03
C LEU A 9 8.35 17.72 -16.62
N ILE A 10 7.42 18.43 -17.24
CA ILE A 10 7.13 19.82 -16.93
C ILE A 10 5.62 20.05 -16.87
N VAL A 11 5.22 21.14 -16.24
CA VAL A 11 3.84 21.64 -16.24
C VAL A 11 3.84 23.13 -16.48
N PHE A 12 2.72 23.69 -16.94
CA PHE A 12 2.56 25.14 -16.95
C PHE A 12 2.64 25.69 -15.52
N LYS A 13 3.12 26.93 -15.37
CA LYS A 13 3.17 27.64 -14.07
C LYS A 13 1.79 27.79 -13.41
N THR A 14 0.71 27.67 -14.19
CA THR A 14 -0.68 27.66 -13.70
C THR A 14 -1.13 26.29 -13.16
N HIS A 15 -0.38 25.22 -13.41
CA HIS A 15 -0.67 23.89 -12.85
C HIS A 15 -0.38 23.89 -11.34
N PRO A 16 -1.17 23.19 -10.52
CA PRO A 16 -0.93 23.14 -9.06
C PRO A 16 0.38 22.45 -8.65
N TYR A 17 1.06 21.76 -9.56
CA TYR A 17 2.25 20.96 -9.22
C TYR A 17 3.50 21.82 -9.30
N ILE A 18 4.37 21.69 -8.30
CA ILE A 18 5.58 22.51 -8.18
C ILE A 18 6.72 21.63 -7.67
N ASN A 19 7.79 21.47 -8.46
CA ASN A 19 8.98 20.71 -8.10
C ASN A 19 8.63 19.29 -7.62
N LYS A 20 8.85 18.98 -6.33
CA LYS A 20 8.54 17.68 -5.71
C LYS A 20 7.09 17.59 -5.18
N LEU A 21 6.36 18.71 -5.14
CA LEU A 21 4.99 18.77 -4.66
C LEU A 21 4.02 18.36 -5.79
N THR A 22 3.86 17.05 -5.94
CA THR A 22 3.04 16.42 -6.98
C THR A 22 1.88 15.60 -6.41
N ASN A 23 1.88 15.31 -5.10
CA ASN A 23 0.78 14.65 -4.40
C ASN A 23 -0.27 15.68 -3.92
N ILE A 24 -0.85 16.42 -4.87
CA ILE A 24 -1.90 17.42 -4.60
C ILE A 24 -3.22 16.93 -5.16
N LYS A 25 -4.27 16.99 -4.34
CA LYS A 25 -5.65 16.73 -4.77
C LYS A 25 -6.23 17.98 -5.41
N ILE A 26 -6.75 17.85 -6.63
CA ILE A 26 -7.33 18.96 -7.39
C ILE A 26 -8.80 19.09 -7.02
N THR A 27 -9.23 20.27 -6.60
CA THR A 27 -10.62 20.57 -6.19
C THR A 27 -11.27 21.56 -7.14
N ALA A 28 -12.58 21.77 -7.01
CA ALA A 28 -13.39 22.61 -7.91
C ALA A 28 -13.38 22.10 -9.36
N TYR A 29 -12.88 22.89 -10.32
CA TYR A 29 -12.89 22.54 -11.74
C TYR A 29 -11.59 21.85 -12.15
N SER A 30 -11.55 20.52 -12.03
CA SER A 30 -10.39 19.71 -12.44
C SER A 30 -10.02 19.90 -13.91
N ASP A 31 -11.00 20.13 -14.76
CA ASP A 31 -10.88 20.15 -16.22
C ASP A 31 -10.07 21.36 -16.73
N TYR A 32 -9.79 22.34 -15.86
CA TYR A 32 -8.90 23.46 -16.15
C TYR A 32 -7.43 23.17 -15.81
N SER A 33 -7.15 22.00 -15.24
CA SER A 33 -5.79 21.58 -14.95
C SER A 33 -5.11 21.18 -16.25
N SER A 34 -3.96 21.79 -16.54
CA SER A 34 -3.20 21.44 -17.72
C SER A 34 -2.64 20.01 -17.65
N PRO A 35 -2.31 19.38 -18.78
CA PRO A 35 -1.58 18.12 -18.80
C PRO A 35 -0.17 18.27 -18.22
N VAL A 36 0.37 17.17 -17.70
CA VAL A 36 1.82 17.01 -17.56
C VAL A 36 2.41 16.78 -18.94
N LEU A 37 3.43 17.57 -19.26
CA LEU A 37 4.09 17.59 -20.55
C LEU A 37 5.42 16.85 -20.46
N VAL A 38 5.79 16.15 -21.53
CA VAL A 38 7.12 15.53 -21.69
C VAL A 38 7.89 16.30 -22.75
N ILE A 39 9.12 16.70 -22.44
CA ILE A 39 9.98 17.43 -23.39
C ILE A 39 10.44 16.47 -24.50
N LYS A 40 10.08 16.78 -25.74
CA LYS A 40 10.42 16.03 -26.96
C LYS A 40 11.65 16.59 -27.66
N GLU A 41 11.78 17.92 -27.72
CA GLU A 41 12.89 18.61 -28.41
C GLU A 41 13.17 19.95 -27.70
N ILE A 42 14.41 20.41 -27.74
CA ILE A 42 14.84 21.66 -27.11
C ILE A 42 15.61 22.50 -28.13
N LYS A 43 15.19 23.75 -28.33
CA LYS A 43 15.96 24.75 -29.07
C LYS A 43 16.86 25.54 -28.13
N GLU A 44 17.92 26.10 -28.70
CA GLU A 44 18.84 26.96 -27.95
C GLU A 44 18.15 28.23 -27.43
N LYS A 45 18.76 28.86 -26.42
CA LYS A 45 18.24 30.09 -25.84
C LYS A 45 18.21 31.19 -26.90
N SER A 46 17.11 31.94 -26.92
CA SER A 46 16.99 33.16 -27.71
C SER A 46 17.09 34.38 -26.81
N PHE A 47 17.87 35.37 -27.24
CA PHE A 47 17.98 36.66 -26.57
C PHE A 47 17.34 37.74 -27.44
N ASP A 48 16.72 38.71 -26.79
CA ASP A 48 16.18 39.88 -27.47
C ASP A 48 17.33 40.69 -28.09
N LYS A 49 17.19 41.06 -29.36
CA LYS A 49 18.27 41.69 -30.13
C LYS A 49 18.55 43.12 -29.69
N GLU A 50 17.58 43.80 -29.09
CA GLU A 50 17.68 45.22 -28.72
C GLU A 50 18.02 45.39 -27.24
N THR A 51 17.43 44.57 -26.38
CA THR A 51 17.57 44.67 -24.92
C THR A 51 18.55 43.65 -24.33
N GLY A 52 18.92 42.61 -25.07
CA GLY A 52 19.80 41.53 -24.59
C GLY A 52 19.16 40.61 -23.54
N ILE A 53 17.86 40.77 -23.26
CA ILE A 53 17.15 39.99 -22.26
C ILE A 53 16.97 38.55 -22.74
N ASP A 54 17.20 37.57 -21.85
CA ASP A 54 16.96 36.16 -22.11
C ASP A 54 15.45 35.91 -22.29
N ILE A 55 15.03 35.62 -23.52
CA ILE A 55 13.62 35.32 -23.85
C ILE A 55 13.29 33.86 -23.46
N GLY A 56 14.27 33.08 -23.01
CA GLY A 56 14.12 31.69 -22.61
C GLY A 56 14.40 30.71 -23.75
N GLN A 57 14.15 29.44 -23.46
CA GLN A 57 14.29 28.32 -24.41
C GLN A 57 12.93 27.96 -24.99
N GLN A 58 12.89 27.58 -26.27
CA GLN A 58 11.71 26.98 -26.86
C GLN A 58 11.76 25.46 -26.68
N LEU A 59 10.73 24.91 -26.05
CA LEU A 59 10.59 23.50 -25.70
C LEU A 59 9.46 22.89 -26.53
N ASN A 60 9.76 21.90 -27.37
CA ASN A 60 8.72 21.10 -28.02
C ASN A 60 8.28 20.04 -27.03
N CYS A 61 7.01 20.06 -26.65
CA CYS A 61 6.48 19.20 -25.62
C CYS A 61 5.31 18.38 -26.15
N ILE A 62 5.20 17.15 -25.64
CA ILE A 62 4.15 16.21 -26.01
C ILE A 62 3.33 15.80 -24.79
N TYR A 63 2.03 15.60 -25.00
CA TYR A 63 1.12 14.95 -24.06
C TYR A 63 0.05 14.16 -24.80
N TYR A 64 -0.64 13.27 -24.10
CA TYR A 64 -1.80 12.57 -24.63
C TYR A 64 -3.09 13.24 -24.21
N ASN A 65 -4.03 13.43 -25.13
CA ASN A 65 -5.38 13.90 -24.85
C ASN A 65 -6.34 12.72 -24.99
N SER A 66 -6.83 12.19 -23.86
CA SER A 66 -7.71 11.01 -23.86
C SER A 66 -9.08 11.28 -24.46
N LYS A 67 -9.56 12.52 -24.40
CA LYS A 67 -10.84 12.93 -25.00
C LYS A 67 -10.78 12.89 -26.52
N GLU A 68 -9.66 13.32 -27.10
CA GLU A 68 -9.46 13.31 -28.55
C GLU A 68 -8.85 11.99 -29.06
N GLY A 69 -8.27 11.19 -28.15
CA GLY A 69 -7.62 9.94 -28.46
C GLY A 69 -6.25 10.09 -29.12
N LYS A 70 -5.62 11.28 -29.04
CA LYS A 70 -4.42 11.62 -29.81
C LYS A 70 -3.31 12.25 -28.96
N PHE A 71 -2.07 12.07 -29.40
CA PHE A 71 -0.95 12.83 -28.88
C PHE A 71 -0.95 14.24 -29.48
N THR A 72 -0.61 15.24 -28.66
CA THR A 72 -0.55 16.64 -29.06
C THR A 72 0.85 17.18 -28.79
N ASP A 73 1.46 17.76 -29.83
CA ASP A 73 2.76 18.41 -29.79
C ASP A 73 2.57 19.94 -29.75
N LYS A 74 3.29 20.64 -28.87
CA LYS A 74 3.29 22.11 -28.79
C LYS A 74 4.67 22.67 -28.44
N TRP A 75 5.04 23.75 -29.13
CA TRP A 75 6.18 24.60 -28.76
C TRP A 75 5.78 25.56 -27.63
N ILE A 76 6.54 25.55 -26.55
CA ILE A 76 6.27 26.31 -25.33
C ILE A 76 7.56 27.00 -24.88
N ASN A 77 7.43 28.26 -24.46
CA ASN A 77 8.54 29.00 -23.88
C ASN A 77 8.85 28.48 -22.45
N SER A 78 10.13 28.23 -22.15
CA SER A 78 10.59 27.75 -20.85
C SER A 78 10.17 28.64 -19.67
N ASN A 79 9.97 29.93 -19.90
CA ASN A 79 9.56 30.88 -18.87
C ASN A 79 8.11 30.66 -18.41
N LEU A 80 7.30 29.87 -19.12
CA LEU A 80 5.90 29.59 -18.79
C LEU A 80 5.69 28.29 -18.01
N VAL A 81 6.75 27.52 -17.76
CA VAL A 81 6.68 26.16 -17.22
C VAL A 81 7.51 26.02 -15.95
N ASN A 82 7.15 25.01 -15.15
CA ASN A 82 7.92 24.52 -14.02
C ASN A 82 8.33 23.08 -14.28
N LYS A 83 9.57 22.75 -13.91
CA LYS A 83 10.01 21.36 -13.85
C LYS A 83 9.34 20.65 -12.67
N ILE A 84 8.96 19.39 -12.88
CA ILE A 84 8.42 18.56 -11.81
C ILE A 84 9.24 17.30 -11.66
N PHE A 85 9.28 16.80 -10.43
CA PHE A 85 9.88 15.52 -10.09
C PHE A 85 8.80 14.66 -9.47
N PHE A 86 8.56 13.52 -10.11
CA PHE A 86 7.61 12.53 -9.63
C PHE A 86 8.36 11.22 -9.42
N SER A 87 8.27 10.70 -8.20
CA SER A 87 8.78 9.37 -7.88
C SER A 87 7.70 8.67 -7.07
N ILE A 88 7.20 7.56 -7.61
CA ILE A 88 6.51 6.55 -6.82
C ILE A 88 7.61 5.63 -6.29
N ILE A 89 7.47 5.21 -5.04
CA ILE A 89 8.42 4.34 -4.34
C ILE A 89 8.67 3.01 -5.08
N ASP A 90 7.82 2.62 -6.05
CA ASP A 90 7.85 1.33 -6.75
C ASP A 90 7.94 1.46 -8.29
N GLN A 91 9.10 1.87 -8.84
CA GLN A 91 9.35 1.89 -10.29
C GLN A 91 9.79 0.53 -10.88
N LYS A 92 9.32 -0.60 -10.34
CA LYS A 92 9.79 -1.92 -10.83
C LYS A 92 9.31 -2.27 -12.25
N PHE A 93 8.29 -1.60 -12.80
CA PHE A 93 7.68 -1.96 -14.09
C PHE A 93 8.09 -1.03 -15.26
N LEU A 94 8.59 0.17 -14.96
CA LEU A 94 8.90 1.20 -15.94
C LEU A 94 10.40 1.40 -16.02
N PHE A 95 10.98 1.28 -17.22
CA PHE A 95 12.42 1.36 -17.44
C PHE A 95 12.75 2.42 -18.48
N GLU A 96 13.82 3.16 -18.26
CA GLU A 96 14.36 4.07 -19.26
C GLU A 96 15.15 3.31 -20.33
N PHE A 97 15.05 3.78 -21.56
CA PHE A 97 15.86 3.27 -22.66
C PHE A 97 17.32 3.70 -22.45
N ASN A 98 18.22 2.72 -22.43
CA ASN A 98 19.66 2.96 -22.48
C ASN A 98 20.30 2.01 -23.48
N PHE A 99 20.14 2.33 -24.77
CA PHE A 99 20.65 1.51 -25.85
C PHE A 99 22.18 1.35 -25.81
N LYS A 100 22.88 2.39 -25.35
CA LYS A 100 24.34 2.40 -25.25
C LYS A 100 24.80 1.31 -24.27
N SER A 101 24.30 1.34 -23.03
CA SER A 101 24.68 0.35 -22.02
C SER A 101 24.32 -1.08 -22.44
N GLN A 102 23.19 -1.29 -23.14
CA GLN A 102 22.85 -2.62 -23.65
C GLN A 102 23.77 -3.14 -24.75
N LEU A 103 24.35 -2.27 -25.59
CA LEU A 103 25.36 -2.68 -26.56
C LEU A 103 26.69 -2.98 -25.87
N GLU A 104 27.08 -2.15 -24.90
CA GLU A 104 28.29 -2.33 -24.09
C GLU A 104 28.24 -3.67 -23.32
N GLU A 105 27.12 -4.01 -22.69
CA GLU A 105 26.90 -5.31 -22.01
C GLU A 105 27.02 -6.51 -22.96
N LYS A 106 26.67 -6.32 -24.24
CA LYS A 106 26.79 -7.34 -25.29
C LYS A 106 28.16 -7.34 -25.97
N ASN A 107 29.12 -6.55 -25.47
CA ASN A 107 30.44 -6.33 -26.07
C ASN A 107 30.35 -5.96 -27.57
N LYS A 108 29.37 -5.15 -27.95
CA LYS A 108 29.17 -4.67 -29.32
C LYS A 108 29.62 -3.23 -29.48
N GLU A 109 30.24 -2.93 -30.61
CA GLU A 109 30.62 -1.56 -30.97
C GLU A 109 29.41 -0.63 -31.10
N LEU A 110 29.58 0.64 -30.76
CA LEU A 110 28.53 1.67 -30.78
C LEU A 110 28.29 2.24 -32.19
N THR A 111 27.99 1.37 -33.15
CA THR A 111 27.72 1.74 -34.54
C THR A 111 26.22 1.84 -34.82
N SER A 112 25.83 2.66 -35.80
CA SER A 112 24.41 2.80 -36.21
C SER A 112 23.78 1.45 -36.55
N LYS A 113 24.50 0.57 -37.27
CA LYS A 113 24.05 -0.79 -37.60
C LYS A 113 23.81 -1.66 -36.37
N ASN A 114 24.64 -1.53 -35.33
CA ASN A 114 24.46 -2.29 -34.09
C ASN A 114 23.26 -1.80 -33.27
N TYR A 115 23.01 -0.48 -33.24
CA TYR A 115 21.77 0.08 -32.68
C TYR A 115 20.54 -0.41 -33.45
N GLU A 116 20.57 -0.35 -34.78
CA GLU A 116 19.48 -0.86 -35.62
C GLU A 116 19.17 -2.34 -35.33
N ASN A 117 20.22 -3.17 -35.24
CA ASN A 117 20.09 -4.59 -34.92
C ASN A 117 19.53 -4.82 -33.52
N LEU A 118 19.99 -4.05 -32.51
CA LEU A 118 19.48 -4.13 -31.15
C LEU A 118 17.98 -3.84 -31.11
N ILE A 119 17.53 -2.77 -31.77
CA ILE A 119 16.11 -2.40 -31.79
C ILE A 119 15.28 -3.50 -32.44
N LYS A 120 15.70 -3.96 -33.64
CA LYS A 120 15.01 -5.02 -34.39
C LYS A 120 14.90 -6.32 -33.61
N GLN A 121 15.97 -6.71 -32.90
CA GLN A 121 16.04 -7.99 -32.20
C GLN A 121 15.41 -7.96 -30.81
N SER A 122 15.55 -6.84 -30.08
CA SER A 122 15.24 -6.79 -28.65
C SER A 122 14.05 -5.92 -28.31
N TYR A 123 13.67 -4.94 -29.13
CA TYR A 123 12.66 -3.93 -28.76
C TYR A 123 11.38 -3.94 -29.58
N ILE A 124 11.39 -4.47 -30.80
CA ILE A 124 10.16 -4.68 -31.56
C ILE A 124 9.18 -5.54 -30.73
N ASN A 125 7.90 -5.18 -30.77
CA ASN A 125 6.81 -5.75 -29.98
C ASN A 125 6.86 -5.50 -28.47
N ARG A 126 7.84 -4.77 -27.94
CA ARG A 126 7.81 -4.36 -26.53
C ARG A 126 6.76 -3.29 -26.28
N LYS A 127 6.22 -3.30 -25.07
CA LYS A 127 5.26 -2.32 -24.58
C LYS A 127 5.99 -1.06 -24.12
N VAL A 128 5.45 0.09 -24.49
CA VAL A 128 5.98 1.40 -24.10
C VAL A 128 4.86 2.34 -23.73
N VAL A 129 5.19 3.38 -22.98
CA VAL A 129 4.24 4.41 -22.56
C VAL A 129 4.97 5.74 -22.41
N LEU A 130 4.24 6.85 -22.55
CA LEU A 130 4.79 8.18 -22.33
C LEU A 130 5.21 8.38 -20.86
N LYS A 131 6.33 9.05 -20.61
CA LYS A 131 6.88 9.23 -19.25
C LYS A 131 5.93 9.91 -18.24
N SER A 132 4.90 10.61 -18.71
CA SER A 132 3.88 11.21 -17.84
C SER A 132 2.88 10.19 -17.23
N VAL A 133 2.93 8.90 -17.62
CA VAL A 133 1.93 7.89 -17.23
C VAL A 133 1.68 7.84 -15.72
N ASP A 134 2.74 7.83 -14.91
CA ASP A 134 2.63 7.56 -13.49
C ASP A 134 2.02 8.73 -12.72
N ILE A 135 2.39 9.94 -13.09
CA ILE A 135 1.84 11.14 -12.48
C ILE A 135 0.40 11.38 -12.93
N GLU A 136 0.07 11.12 -14.21
CA GLU A 136 -1.30 11.25 -14.71
C GLU A 136 -2.22 10.17 -14.13
N LEU A 137 -1.74 8.93 -13.96
CA LEU A 137 -2.49 7.83 -13.38
C LEU A 137 -2.86 8.07 -11.90
N ASN A 138 -2.03 8.81 -11.17
CA ASN A 138 -2.21 9.09 -9.75
C ASN A 138 -2.68 10.54 -9.48
N LYS A 139 -3.02 11.30 -10.52
CA LYS A 139 -3.65 12.61 -10.37
C LYS A 139 -5.08 12.42 -9.82
N VAL A 140 -5.33 12.91 -8.61
CA VAL A 140 -6.62 12.77 -7.92
C VAL A 140 -7.41 14.07 -8.00
N LYS A 141 -8.69 13.97 -8.37
CA LYS A 141 -9.68 15.04 -8.25
C LYS A 141 -10.69 14.76 -7.16
N VAL A 142 -11.14 15.82 -6.49
CA VAL A 142 -12.21 15.80 -5.49
C VAL A 142 -13.48 16.33 -6.14
N ASN A 143 -14.51 15.49 -6.25
CA ASN A 143 -15.75 15.88 -6.92
C ASN A 143 -16.74 16.58 -5.97
N ARG A 144 -16.94 16.01 -4.77
CA ARG A 144 -17.96 16.45 -3.79
C ARG A 144 -17.56 16.06 -2.37
N THR A 145 -18.15 16.71 -1.39
CA THR A 145 -18.14 16.28 0.01
C THR A 145 -19.39 15.42 0.25
N LYS A 146 -19.23 14.24 0.84
CA LYS A 146 -20.33 13.42 1.36
C LYS A 146 -20.98 14.13 2.55
N GLU A 147 -22.19 13.71 2.92
CA GLU A 147 -22.92 14.23 4.09
C GLU A 147 -22.14 14.08 5.41
N ASN A 148 -21.28 13.06 5.51
CA ASN A 148 -20.40 12.84 6.66
C ASN A 148 -19.11 13.68 6.66
N GLY A 149 -18.94 14.60 5.70
CA GLY A 149 -17.73 15.42 5.55
C GLY A 149 -16.59 14.75 4.77
N GLU A 150 -16.70 13.47 4.38
CA GLU A 150 -15.65 12.81 3.59
C GLU A 150 -15.64 13.32 2.15
N LEU A 151 -14.44 13.58 1.63
CA LEU A 151 -14.26 13.96 0.23
C LEU A 151 -14.39 12.73 -0.68
N MET A 152 -15.22 12.84 -1.71
CA MET A 152 -15.32 11.84 -2.76
C MET A 152 -14.23 12.09 -3.80
N GLU A 153 -13.22 11.23 -3.77
CA GLU A 153 -12.02 11.29 -4.61
C GLU A 153 -12.13 10.33 -5.80
N THR A 154 -11.70 10.79 -6.96
CA THR A 154 -11.58 9.97 -8.19
C THR A 154 -10.31 10.33 -8.93
N ASN A 155 -9.80 9.44 -9.78
CA ASN A 155 -8.65 9.77 -10.62
C ASN A 155 -9.07 10.71 -11.76
N HIS A 156 -8.22 11.68 -12.06
CA HIS A 156 -8.37 12.60 -13.19
C HIS A 156 -7.53 12.09 -14.37
N LEU A 157 -8.15 11.26 -15.20
CA LEU A 157 -7.48 10.48 -16.25
C LEU A 157 -7.56 11.12 -17.65
N GLU A 158 -7.85 12.42 -17.75
CA GLU A 158 -8.05 13.09 -19.05
C GLU A 158 -6.79 13.09 -19.91
N PHE A 159 -5.62 13.04 -19.29
CA PHE A 159 -4.33 13.06 -19.99
C PHE A 159 -3.51 11.78 -19.79
N LEU A 160 -4.16 10.68 -19.35
CA LEU A 160 -3.49 9.39 -19.17
C LEU A 160 -3.06 8.83 -20.54
N PRO A 161 -1.75 8.71 -20.83
CA PRO A 161 -1.28 8.15 -22.10
C PRO A 161 -1.64 6.65 -22.23
N PRO A 162 -1.90 6.14 -23.44
CA PRO A 162 -2.17 4.72 -23.64
C PRO A 162 -0.86 3.90 -23.62
N ILE A 163 -0.99 2.61 -23.31
CA ILE A 163 0.09 1.65 -23.57
C ILE A 163 0.17 1.40 -25.07
N MET A 164 1.38 1.54 -25.59
CA MET A 164 1.72 1.39 -27.00
C MET A 164 2.61 0.15 -27.21
N THR A 165 2.67 -0.33 -28.44
CA THR A 165 3.58 -1.37 -28.89
C THR A 165 4.56 -0.79 -29.90
N ILE A 166 5.85 -1.10 -29.77
CA ILE A 166 6.87 -0.71 -30.76
C ILE A 166 6.69 -1.60 -32.00
N ILE A 167 6.42 -0.99 -33.15
CA ILE A 167 6.25 -1.69 -34.45
C ILE A 167 7.35 -1.34 -35.46
N GLY A 168 8.24 -0.42 -35.12
CA GLY A 168 9.33 0.02 -35.99
C GLY A 168 10.14 1.13 -35.35
N PHE A 169 11.11 1.67 -36.09
CA PHE A 169 11.92 2.80 -35.66
C PHE A 169 12.48 3.55 -36.87
N LYS A 170 13.00 4.76 -36.64
CA LYS A 170 13.81 5.53 -37.58
C LYS A 170 14.84 6.36 -36.79
N PHE A 171 15.88 6.82 -37.46
CA PHE A 171 16.70 7.90 -36.90
C PHE A 171 15.98 9.23 -37.11
N SER A 172 16.01 10.13 -36.13
CA SER A 172 15.32 11.42 -36.22
C SER A 172 15.92 12.29 -37.34
N ASP A 173 17.22 12.13 -37.61
CA ASP A 173 17.93 12.68 -38.78
C ASP A 173 18.71 11.55 -39.48
N GLU A 174 18.48 11.36 -40.78
CA GLU A 174 19.19 10.34 -41.57
C GLU A 174 20.67 10.68 -41.81
N LYS A 175 21.00 11.98 -41.87
CA LYS A 175 22.37 12.46 -42.06
C LYS A 175 23.14 12.41 -40.75
N ASN A 176 22.55 12.95 -39.68
CA ASN A 176 23.14 13.01 -38.36
C ASN A 176 22.46 12.03 -37.41
N LYS A 177 22.74 10.73 -37.60
CA LYS A 177 22.17 9.65 -36.77
C LYS A 177 22.52 9.76 -35.28
N PHE A 178 23.58 10.51 -34.95
CA PHE A 178 24.08 10.71 -33.60
C PHE A 178 24.03 12.19 -33.25
N SER A 179 23.66 12.49 -32.00
CA SER A 179 23.76 13.84 -31.46
C SER A 179 25.22 14.22 -31.28
N GLU A 180 25.63 15.35 -31.85
CA GLU A 180 26.97 15.92 -31.62
C GLU A 180 27.23 16.26 -30.15
N LYS A 181 26.19 16.67 -29.40
CA LYS A 181 26.31 17.07 -27.99
C LYS A 181 26.45 15.90 -27.01
N SER A 182 25.64 14.85 -27.16
CA SER A 182 25.62 13.70 -26.24
C SER A 182 26.38 12.47 -26.74
N GLY A 183 26.69 12.40 -28.04
CA GLY A 183 27.22 11.19 -28.69
C GLY A 183 26.21 10.03 -28.77
N LEU A 184 24.96 10.25 -28.37
CA LEU A 184 23.91 9.22 -28.38
C LEU A 184 23.15 9.21 -29.71
N PRO A 185 22.65 8.04 -30.14
CA PRO A 185 21.84 7.94 -31.35
C PRO A 185 20.47 8.62 -31.17
N LEU A 186 20.04 9.39 -32.17
CA LEU A 186 18.73 10.05 -32.18
C LEU A 186 17.69 9.09 -32.77
N ILE A 187 16.98 8.37 -31.90
CA ILE A 187 16.07 7.28 -32.30
C ILE A 187 14.61 7.64 -31.99
N ASP A 188 13.79 7.63 -33.04
CA ASP A 188 12.34 7.67 -32.93
C ASP A 188 11.77 6.26 -33.07
N LEU A 189 10.97 5.83 -32.09
CA LEU A 189 10.25 4.56 -32.12
C LEU A 189 8.87 4.77 -32.75
N LYS A 190 8.50 3.89 -33.68
CA LYS A 190 7.15 3.85 -34.24
C LYS A 190 6.25 3.09 -33.28
N CYS A 191 5.35 3.80 -32.62
CA CYS A 191 4.48 3.28 -31.58
C CYS A 191 3.05 3.12 -32.11
N LYS A 192 2.43 1.97 -31.84
CA LYS A 192 1.04 1.64 -32.21
C LYS A 192 0.20 1.45 -30.96
N TRP A 193 -0.99 2.04 -30.89
CA TRP A 193 -1.97 1.81 -29.83
C TRP A 193 -3.39 1.72 -30.37
N TYR A 194 -4.28 1.11 -29.58
CA TYR A 194 -5.70 1.14 -29.85
C TYR A 194 -6.29 2.50 -29.43
N ASN A 195 -6.83 3.23 -30.39
CA ASN A 195 -7.49 4.51 -30.15
C ASN A 195 -8.99 4.26 -29.94
N SER A 196 -9.43 4.43 -28.69
CA SER A 196 -10.82 4.19 -28.29
C SER A 196 -11.81 5.20 -28.87
N ASN A 197 -11.34 6.39 -29.26
CA ASN A 197 -12.17 7.43 -29.88
C ASN A 197 -12.46 7.10 -31.35
N SER A 198 -11.43 6.75 -32.12
CA SER A 198 -11.58 6.37 -33.54
C SER A 198 -11.96 4.90 -33.77
N LYS A 199 -11.92 4.06 -32.72
CA LYS A 199 -12.11 2.59 -32.78
C LYS A 199 -11.13 1.88 -33.72
N THR A 200 -9.97 2.49 -33.98
CA THR A 200 -8.92 1.96 -34.87
C THR A 200 -7.57 1.98 -34.17
N PHE A 201 -6.57 1.35 -34.78
CA PHE A 201 -5.20 1.54 -34.33
C PHE A 201 -4.63 2.85 -34.87
N SER A 202 -3.98 3.62 -33.99
CA SER A 202 -3.22 4.81 -34.33
C SER A 202 -1.73 4.53 -34.21
N GLU A 203 -0.94 5.25 -34.99
CA GLU A 203 0.52 5.11 -35.05
C GLU A 203 1.19 6.48 -34.98
N LEU A 204 2.30 6.57 -34.26
CA LEU A 204 3.08 7.80 -34.15
C LEU A 204 4.56 7.49 -33.90
N TYR A 205 5.45 8.30 -34.45
CA TYR A 205 6.88 8.27 -34.12
C TYR A 205 7.16 9.14 -32.91
N LEU A 206 7.77 8.55 -31.88
CA LEU A 206 8.10 9.21 -30.62
C LEU A 206 9.58 9.00 -30.30
N PRO A 207 10.32 10.04 -29.88
CA PRO A 207 11.70 9.87 -29.46
C PRO A 207 11.78 8.96 -28.23
N SER A 208 12.75 8.05 -28.23
CA SER A 208 12.92 7.05 -27.18
C SER A 208 13.02 7.64 -25.77
N GLU A 209 13.59 8.84 -25.64
CA GLU A 209 13.77 9.58 -24.40
C GLU A 209 12.46 10.01 -23.75
N THR A 210 11.37 10.12 -24.53
CA THR A 210 10.03 10.50 -24.04
C THR A 210 9.24 9.31 -23.48
N LEU A 211 9.76 8.10 -23.63
CA LEU A 211 9.07 6.85 -23.32
C LEU A 211 9.69 6.11 -22.14
N TYR A 212 8.86 5.36 -21.43
CA TYR A 212 9.27 4.23 -20.62
C TYR A 212 8.98 2.93 -21.37
N GLU A 213 9.88 1.96 -21.23
CA GLU A 213 9.59 0.56 -21.49
C GLU A 213 8.74 0.00 -20.34
N VAL A 214 7.69 -0.74 -20.67
CA VAL A 214 6.78 -1.36 -19.71
C VAL A 214 7.04 -2.87 -19.65
N LYS A 215 7.54 -3.36 -18.51
CA LYS A 215 7.67 -4.79 -18.24
C LYS A 215 6.40 -5.37 -17.65
N ASN A 216 6.02 -6.57 -18.07
CA ASN A 216 4.92 -7.29 -17.44
C ASN A 216 5.40 -7.94 -16.13
N THR A 217 4.46 -8.27 -15.23
CA THR A 217 4.77 -8.97 -13.97
C THR A 217 5.56 -10.26 -14.19
N HIS A 218 5.23 -11.04 -15.23
CA HIS A 218 5.98 -12.26 -15.60
C HIS A 218 7.44 -11.97 -15.98
N ASP A 219 7.71 -10.84 -16.65
CA ASP A 219 9.06 -10.47 -17.08
C ASP A 219 9.93 -10.02 -15.89
N LEU A 220 9.30 -9.59 -14.78
CA LEU A 220 9.98 -9.22 -13.55
C LEU A 220 10.38 -10.44 -12.71
N PHE A 221 9.60 -11.52 -12.81
CA PHE A 221 9.77 -12.74 -12.01
C PHE A 221 9.71 -13.97 -12.92
N PRO A 222 10.69 -14.18 -13.81
CA PRO A 222 10.63 -15.27 -14.79
C PRO A 222 10.60 -16.66 -14.14
N GLU A 223 11.08 -16.77 -12.91
CA GLU A 223 11.12 -18.02 -12.13
C GLU A 223 9.83 -18.29 -11.35
N LYS A 224 8.88 -17.35 -11.29
CA LYS A 224 7.66 -17.45 -10.46
C LYS A 224 6.44 -16.86 -11.14
N ASP A 225 5.35 -17.63 -11.19
CA ASP A 225 4.07 -17.11 -11.66
C ASP A 225 3.26 -16.47 -10.52
N LEU A 226 3.68 -15.26 -10.12
CA LEU A 226 3.03 -14.50 -9.06
C LEU A 226 1.53 -14.24 -9.31
N LEU A 227 1.12 -14.14 -10.57
CA LEU A 227 -0.28 -13.87 -10.88
C LEU A 227 -1.12 -15.11 -10.65
N SER A 228 -0.67 -16.28 -11.12
CA SER A 228 -1.36 -17.54 -10.85
C SER A 228 -1.38 -17.89 -9.37
N ASP A 229 -0.27 -17.67 -8.65
CA ASP A 229 -0.22 -17.87 -7.19
C ASP A 229 -1.29 -17.04 -6.46
N ILE A 230 -1.49 -15.78 -6.89
CA ILE A 230 -2.50 -14.90 -6.30
C ILE A 230 -3.92 -15.31 -6.73
N VAL A 231 -4.14 -15.74 -7.98
CA VAL A 231 -5.44 -16.28 -8.42
C VAL A 231 -5.83 -17.47 -7.55
N GLU A 232 -4.92 -18.43 -7.40
CA GLU A 232 -5.13 -19.61 -6.57
C GLU A 232 -5.40 -19.22 -5.11
N SER A 233 -4.70 -18.20 -4.60
CA SER A 233 -4.94 -17.68 -3.25
C SER A 233 -6.36 -17.14 -3.06
N VAL A 234 -6.92 -16.47 -4.08
CA VAL A 234 -8.27 -15.90 -4.04
C VAL A 234 -9.30 -17.03 -4.05
N GLU A 235 -9.09 -18.05 -4.90
CA GLU A 235 -9.95 -19.23 -4.97
C GLU A 235 -9.94 -20.05 -3.67
N LYS A 236 -8.76 -20.21 -3.07
CA LYS A 236 -8.56 -20.93 -1.80
C LYS A 236 -8.89 -20.12 -0.55
N ASN A 237 -9.33 -18.86 -0.67
CA ASN A 237 -9.54 -17.93 0.46
C ASN A 237 -8.31 -17.86 1.39
N SER A 238 -7.13 -17.73 0.80
CA SER A 238 -5.86 -17.70 1.53
C SER A 238 -5.53 -16.29 2.05
N PHE A 239 -4.54 -16.26 2.94
CA PHE A 239 -4.07 -15.08 3.63
C PHE A 239 -2.61 -14.78 3.29
N PHE A 240 -2.20 -13.54 3.53
CA PHE A 240 -0.86 -13.05 3.26
C PHE A 240 -0.36 -12.19 4.39
N ASN A 241 0.94 -12.27 4.65
CA ASN A 241 1.64 -11.29 5.47
C ASN A 241 2.07 -10.14 4.56
N LEU A 242 1.49 -8.96 4.77
CA LEU A 242 1.70 -7.77 3.93
C LEU A 242 2.30 -6.63 4.76
N PRO A 243 3.09 -5.72 4.17
CA PRO A 243 3.50 -4.50 4.86
C PRO A 243 2.29 -3.63 5.20
N ILE A 244 2.35 -2.89 6.31
CA ILE A 244 1.32 -1.89 6.62
C ILE A 244 1.52 -0.69 5.68
N LEU A 245 0.43 -0.29 5.01
CA LEU A 245 0.45 0.83 4.06
C LEU A 245 0.25 2.18 4.77
N PRO A 246 0.81 3.28 4.22
CA PRO A 246 1.78 3.32 3.14
C PRO A 246 3.11 2.70 3.60
N SER A 247 3.77 1.93 2.74
CA SER A 247 4.86 0.93 2.92
C SER A 247 5.98 1.14 3.98
N ILE A 248 6.02 2.26 4.69
CA ILE A 248 6.93 2.59 5.80
C ILE A 248 6.20 2.66 7.15
N ASN A 249 4.87 2.54 7.16
CA ASN A 249 4.10 2.62 8.39
C ASN A 249 4.41 1.40 9.27
N SER A 250 4.97 1.69 10.43
CA SER A 250 5.16 0.74 11.50
C SER A 250 4.88 1.50 12.79
N PHE A 251 4.42 0.80 13.81
CA PHE A 251 4.14 1.41 15.10
C PHE A 251 4.64 0.53 16.23
N THR A 252 5.07 1.17 17.30
CA THR A 252 5.54 0.49 18.51
C THR A 252 4.36 0.28 19.44
N LEU A 253 4.30 -0.89 20.08
CA LEU A 253 3.28 -1.19 21.08
C LEU A 253 3.50 -0.32 22.32
N GLU A 254 2.45 0.35 22.79
CA GLU A 254 2.54 1.14 24.03
C GLU A 254 2.89 0.21 25.22
N GLY A 255 3.92 0.59 25.97
CA GLY A 255 4.45 -0.22 27.08
C GLY A 255 5.43 -1.32 26.68
N SER A 256 5.89 -1.38 25.42
CA SER A 256 6.89 -2.35 24.93
C SER A 256 7.82 -1.72 23.88
N SER A 257 8.97 -2.35 23.60
CA SER A 257 9.83 -2.05 22.44
C SER A 257 9.35 -2.73 21.14
N THR A 258 8.37 -3.63 21.23
CA THR A 258 7.88 -4.41 20.07
C THR A 258 7.35 -3.51 18.96
N LYS A 259 7.86 -3.73 17.75
CA LYS A 259 7.49 -2.99 16.54
C LYS A 259 6.59 -3.84 15.63
N ILE A 260 5.44 -3.29 15.28
CA ILE A 260 4.50 -3.86 14.31
C ILE A 260 4.77 -3.27 12.94
N SER A 261 5.03 -4.13 11.95
CA SER A 261 5.41 -3.72 10.59
C SER A 261 4.58 -4.38 9.50
N ARG A 262 3.82 -5.42 9.85
CA ARG A 262 3.05 -6.24 8.92
C ARG A 262 1.60 -6.33 9.36
N THR A 263 0.73 -6.56 8.39
CA THR A 263 -0.68 -6.88 8.57
C THR A 263 -0.99 -8.23 7.95
N LEU A 264 -2.09 -8.82 8.38
CA LEU A 264 -2.71 -9.98 7.76
C LEU A 264 -3.68 -9.49 6.69
N GLY A 265 -3.39 -9.80 5.44
CA GLY A 265 -4.24 -9.51 4.29
C GLY A 265 -4.98 -10.75 3.81
N HIS A 266 -6.28 -10.64 3.58
CA HIS A 266 -7.07 -11.67 2.90
C HIS A 266 -7.35 -11.23 1.47
N SER A 267 -6.79 -11.95 0.49
CA SER A 267 -6.95 -11.62 -0.93
C SER A 267 -8.42 -11.68 -1.36
N LYS A 268 -8.80 -10.78 -2.27
CA LYS A 268 -10.19 -10.68 -2.76
C LYS A 268 -10.29 -10.65 -4.28
N ALA A 269 -9.39 -9.94 -4.93
CA ALA A 269 -9.37 -9.84 -6.38
C ALA A 269 -8.01 -9.35 -6.86
N ILE A 270 -7.70 -9.67 -8.12
CA ILE A 270 -6.62 -9.05 -8.86
C ILE A 270 -7.21 -7.90 -9.68
N LEU A 271 -6.57 -6.74 -9.62
CA LEU A 271 -6.90 -5.58 -10.43
C LEU A 271 -5.76 -5.32 -11.42
N PHE A 272 -6.10 -5.03 -12.66
CA PHE A 272 -5.15 -4.47 -13.62
C PHE A 272 -5.25 -2.95 -13.61
N LYS A 273 -4.20 -2.26 -13.15
CA LYS A 273 -4.10 -0.80 -13.09
C LYS A 273 -3.21 -0.30 -14.22
N HIS A 274 -3.83 -0.14 -15.40
CA HIS A 274 -3.27 0.43 -16.63
C HIS A 274 -2.05 -0.30 -17.25
N TYR A 275 -0.98 -0.54 -16.49
CA TYR A 275 0.20 -1.28 -16.94
C TYR A 275 0.73 -2.31 -15.93
N PHE A 276 0.21 -2.32 -14.69
CA PHE A 276 0.64 -3.24 -13.64
C PHE A 276 -0.55 -3.86 -12.92
N TYR A 277 -0.30 -4.92 -12.16
CA TYR A 277 -1.33 -5.61 -11.38
C TYR A 277 -1.27 -5.22 -9.90
N GLN A 278 -2.43 -5.18 -9.26
CA GLN A 278 -2.60 -4.99 -7.83
C GLN A 278 -3.44 -6.13 -7.26
N MET A 279 -3.17 -6.50 -6.02
CA MET A 279 -4.03 -7.37 -5.23
C MET A 279 -4.91 -6.50 -4.34
N ASN A 280 -6.22 -6.59 -4.52
CA ASN A 280 -7.19 -6.13 -3.54
C ASN A 280 -7.27 -7.13 -2.40
N TYR A 281 -7.19 -6.64 -1.17
CA TYR A 281 -7.27 -7.46 0.02
C TYR A 281 -8.06 -6.76 1.13
N PHE A 282 -8.56 -7.56 2.07
CA PHE A 282 -9.07 -7.06 3.35
C PHE A 282 -7.94 -7.07 4.38
N ASP A 283 -7.69 -5.91 4.98
CA ASP A 283 -6.66 -5.70 5.99
C ASP A 283 -7.24 -5.91 7.39
N TYR A 284 -6.70 -6.88 8.13
CA TYR A 284 -7.17 -7.22 9.48
C TYR A 284 -6.71 -6.25 10.58
N ILE A 285 -5.71 -5.39 10.35
CA ILE A 285 -5.36 -4.34 11.30
C ILE A 285 -6.31 -3.16 11.11
N THR A 286 -6.42 -2.65 9.88
CA THR A 286 -7.22 -1.44 9.60
C THR A 286 -8.72 -1.72 9.46
N GLN A 287 -9.11 -3.00 9.31
CA GLN A 287 -10.49 -3.45 9.06
C GLN A 287 -11.12 -2.82 7.81
N LYS A 288 -10.30 -2.56 6.78
CA LYS A 288 -10.70 -1.92 5.53
C LYS A 288 -10.20 -2.71 4.33
N LYS A 289 -10.83 -2.48 3.18
CA LYS A 289 -10.31 -2.94 1.88
C LYS A 289 -9.13 -2.06 1.50
N SER A 290 -8.05 -2.69 1.07
CA SER A 290 -6.81 -2.07 0.65
C SER A 290 -6.33 -2.71 -0.65
N ALA A 291 -5.37 -2.07 -1.31
CA ALA A 291 -4.76 -2.58 -2.52
C ALA A 291 -3.24 -2.47 -2.41
N ILE A 292 -2.53 -3.53 -2.81
CA ILE A 292 -1.06 -3.55 -2.88
C ILE A 292 -0.63 -3.94 -4.29
N THR A 293 0.44 -3.30 -4.78
CA THR A 293 1.04 -3.62 -6.07
C THR A 293 1.68 -5.01 -6.02
N ILE A 294 1.45 -5.83 -7.05
CA ILE A 294 2.05 -7.17 -7.18
C ILE A 294 3.43 -7.00 -7.82
N ASN A 295 4.40 -6.66 -6.99
CA ASN A 295 5.78 -6.37 -7.40
C ASN A 295 6.83 -7.10 -6.56
N ASP A 296 6.40 -8.07 -5.76
CA ASP A 296 7.24 -8.92 -4.94
C ASP A 296 6.50 -10.24 -4.64
N THR A 297 7.24 -11.20 -4.10
CA THR A 297 6.67 -12.47 -3.63
C THR A 297 5.93 -12.26 -2.31
N PHE A 298 4.80 -12.95 -2.15
CA PHE A 298 4.01 -12.93 -0.93
C PHE A 298 3.98 -14.31 -0.28
N SER A 299 4.12 -14.37 1.04
CA SER A 299 3.99 -15.62 1.79
C SER A 299 2.51 -15.96 1.97
N VAL A 300 2.05 -17.00 1.27
CA VAL A 300 0.69 -17.53 1.39
C VAL A 300 0.53 -18.30 2.70
N LYS A 301 -0.56 -18.06 3.41
CA LYS A 301 -0.95 -18.79 4.63
C LYS A 301 -2.41 -19.24 4.50
N THR A 302 -2.69 -20.45 4.97
CA THR A 302 -4.04 -21.02 5.04
C THR A 302 -4.76 -20.55 6.30
N GLU A 303 -6.10 -20.66 6.33
CA GLU A 303 -6.91 -20.27 7.50
C GLU A 303 -6.45 -20.99 8.78
N THR A 304 -6.18 -22.31 8.69
CA THR A 304 -5.74 -23.14 9.82
C THR A 304 -4.34 -22.81 10.33
N GLN A 305 -3.51 -22.15 9.52
CA GLN A 305 -2.18 -21.68 9.94
C GLN A 305 -2.24 -20.32 10.64
N ILE A 306 -3.33 -19.57 10.45
CA ILE A 306 -3.50 -18.23 11.02
C ILE A 306 -4.40 -18.27 12.24
N PHE A 307 -5.54 -18.92 12.12
CA PHE A 307 -6.59 -18.84 13.11
C PHE A 307 -6.68 -20.12 13.92
N GLY A 308 -6.55 -19.96 15.23
CA GLY A 308 -6.77 -21.02 16.19
C GLY A 308 -8.25 -21.26 16.46
N LYS A 309 -8.52 -21.88 17.60
CA LYS A 309 -9.87 -22.23 18.01
C LYS A 309 -10.72 -20.96 18.21
N LYS A 310 -11.96 -21.01 17.70
CA LYS A 310 -12.94 -19.93 17.84
C LYS A 310 -13.85 -20.16 19.04
N PHE A 311 -14.15 -19.10 19.78
CA PHE A 311 -15.06 -19.07 20.91
C PHE A 311 -16.11 -17.98 20.71
N PRO A 312 -17.41 -18.24 20.99
CA PRO A 312 -17.97 -19.54 21.28
C PRO A 312 -17.88 -20.48 20.07
N ASP A 313 -17.76 -21.78 20.34
CA ASP A 313 -17.76 -22.79 19.29
C ASP A 313 -19.20 -23.20 18.97
N TYR A 314 -19.69 -22.78 17.81
CA TYR A 314 -21.03 -23.11 17.33
C TYR A 314 -21.09 -24.42 16.54
N ASN A 315 -19.94 -24.98 16.15
CA ASN A 315 -19.88 -26.14 15.26
C ASN A 315 -19.84 -27.47 16.02
N SER A 316 -19.39 -27.47 17.28
CA SER A 316 -19.39 -28.67 18.11
C SER A 316 -20.81 -29.04 18.57
N ARG A 317 -21.28 -30.23 18.19
CA ARG A 317 -22.63 -30.77 18.43
C ARG A 317 -22.93 -31.17 19.89
N GLY A 318 -22.26 -30.60 20.89
CA GLY A 318 -22.38 -31.05 22.29
C GLY A 318 -22.27 -29.93 23.31
N PHE A 319 -21.04 -29.50 23.63
CA PHE A 319 -20.78 -28.45 24.60
C PHE A 319 -20.46 -27.14 23.88
N LYS A 320 -21.41 -26.20 23.90
CA LYS A 320 -21.18 -24.84 23.40
C LYS A 320 -20.17 -24.16 24.32
N LEU A 321 -18.92 -24.12 23.87
CA LEU A 321 -17.90 -23.29 24.52
C LEU A 321 -18.37 -21.84 24.50
N LYS A 322 -18.28 -21.15 25.63
CA LYS A 322 -18.57 -19.72 25.79
C LYS A 322 -17.29 -18.91 25.55
N THR A 323 -17.43 -17.59 25.44
CA THR A 323 -16.28 -16.69 25.22
C THR A 323 -15.26 -16.76 26.36
N PHE A 324 -15.71 -16.84 27.61
CA PHE A 324 -14.83 -16.96 28.78
C PHE A 324 -14.18 -18.35 28.93
N ASP A 325 -14.50 -19.32 28.05
CA ASP A 325 -13.77 -20.59 28.00
C ASP A 325 -12.43 -20.46 27.27
N CYS A 326 -12.21 -19.33 26.58
CA CYS A 326 -10.93 -19.01 25.96
C CYS A 326 -9.89 -18.70 27.05
N LYS A 327 -8.85 -19.53 27.15
CA LYS A 327 -7.69 -19.26 28.02
C LYS A 327 -6.77 -18.27 27.32
N PHE A 328 -6.86 -16.99 27.71
CA PHE A 328 -5.97 -15.96 27.17
C PHE A 328 -4.54 -16.15 27.68
N ALA A 329 -3.58 -16.08 26.77
CA ALA A 329 -2.16 -16.12 27.08
C ALA A 329 -1.56 -14.70 26.94
N PRO A 330 -0.85 -14.19 27.97
CA PRO A 330 -0.06 -12.97 27.84
C PRO A 330 0.89 -13.04 26.63
N ASN A 331 1.16 -11.89 26.02
CA ASN A 331 1.95 -11.73 24.79
C ASN A 331 1.41 -12.44 23.54
N SER A 332 0.20 -13.01 23.59
CA SER A 332 -0.44 -13.66 22.43
C SER A 332 -1.45 -12.76 21.75
N TYR A 333 -1.71 -13.03 20.47
CA TYR A 333 -2.60 -12.25 19.62
C TYR A 333 -3.97 -12.90 19.47
N TYR A 334 -5.01 -12.07 19.49
CA TYR A 334 -6.39 -12.51 19.33
C TYR A 334 -7.16 -11.59 18.38
N TYR A 335 -8.03 -12.19 17.58
CA TYR A 335 -9.06 -11.50 16.83
C TYR A 335 -10.38 -11.58 17.60
N ILE A 336 -10.92 -10.42 17.97
CA ILE A 336 -12.13 -10.33 18.77
C ILE A 336 -13.25 -9.62 18.01
N ARG A 337 -14.49 -10.06 18.25
CA ARG A 337 -15.72 -9.33 17.91
C ARG A 337 -16.40 -8.95 19.22
N TYR A 338 -16.67 -7.67 19.44
CA TYR A 338 -17.17 -7.17 20.73
C TYR A 338 -18.16 -6.01 20.54
N LYS A 339 -18.95 -5.73 21.58
CA LYS A 339 -19.79 -4.54 21.70
C LYS A 339 -18.98 -3.40 22.30
N ASP A 340 -18.91 -2.26 21.60
CA ASP A 340 -18.29 -1.06 22.13
C ASP A 340 -19.17 -0.36 23.18
N THR A 341 -18.71 0.78 23.70
CA THR A 341 -19.44 1.59 24.71
C THR A 341 -20.79 2.12 24.22
N TYR A 342 -21.00 2.14 22.90
CA TYR A 342 -22.24 2.58 22.24
C TYR A 342 -23.07 1.39 21.73
N ASN A 343 -22.76 0.17 22.16
CA ASN A 343 -23.39 -1.09 21.71
C ASN A 343 -23.21 -1.41 20.22
N ASN A 344 -22.28 -0.77 19.51
CA ASN A 344 -21.95 -1.15 18.15
C ASN A 344 -21.08 -2.41 18.16
N ILE A 345 -21.38 -3.34 17.25
CA ILE A 345 -20.57 -4.55 17.08
C ILE A 345 -19.37 -4.18 16.21
N THR A 346 -18.17 -4.36 16.76
CA THR A 346 -16.93 -4.09 16.03
C THR A 346 -15.90 -5.21 16.24
N THR A 347 -14.93 -5.29 15.32
CA THR A 347 -13.87 -6.29 15.30
C THR A 347 -12.50 -5.66 15.52
N ARG A 348 -11.62 -6.33 16.24
CA ARG A 348 -10.26 -5.82 16.54
C ARG A 348 -9.26 -6.98 16.58
N LEU A 349 -8.02 -6.64 16.25
CA LEU A 349 -6.87 -7.46 16.53
C LEU A 349 -6.12 -6.87 17.72
N ILE A 350 -5.91 -7.70 18.75
CA ILE A 350 -5.35 -7.29 20.04
C ILE A 350 -4.19 -8.20 20.43
N LYS A 351 -3.19 -7.65 21.13
CA LYS A 351 -2.16 -8.42 21.84
C LYS A 351 -2.46 -8.35 23.33
N ILE A 352 -2.54 -9.49 24.01
CA ILE A 352 -2.76 -9.52 25.47
C ILE A 352 -1.49 -9.05 26.17
N ILE A 353 -1.65 -8.08 27.07
CA ILE A 353 -0.58 -7.63 27.97
C ILE A 353 -0.77 -8.37 29.29
N ASP A 354 -1.91 -8.13 29.93
CA ASP A 354 -2.24 -8.62 31.26
C ASP A 354 -3.74 -8.92 31.38
N LEU A 355 -4.09 -9.67 32.43
CA LEU A 355 -5.43 -10.12 32.73
C LEU A 355 -5.82 -9.68 34.13
N PHE A 356 -6.92 -8.93 34.26
CA PHE A 356 -7.38 -8.37 35.54
C PHE A 356 -8.81 -8.77 35.87
N ILE A 357 -9.10 -8.83 37.16
CA ILE A 357 -10.44 -8.85 37.72
C ILE A 357 -10.65 -7.51 38.41
N TYR A 358 -11.69 -6.79 38.00
CA TYR A 358 -12.21 -5.65 38.74
C TYR A 358 -13.26 -6.13 39.74
N ILE A 359 -13.08 -5.83 41.02
CA ILE A 359 -13.97 -6.24 42.12
C ILE A 359 -14.78 -5.01 42.53
N LYS A 360 -16.10 -5.05 42.31
CA LYS A 360 -17.01 -3.93 42.63
C LYS A 360 -17.18 -3.72 44.13
N ASP A 361 -17.31 -4.82 44.86
CA ASP A 361 -17.44 -4.84 46.31
C ASP A 361 -16.56 -5.97 46.88
N LEU A 362 -15.44 -5.57 47.50
CA LEU A 362 -14.46 -6.52 48.05
C LEU A 362 -15.02 -7.34 49.20
N LYS A 363 -15.92 -6.78 50.01
CA LYS A 363 -16.53 -7.51 51.13
C LYS A 363 -17.43 -8.62 50.60
N LYS A 364 -18.33 -8.27 49.68
CA LYS A 364 -19.23 -9.23 49.02
C LYS A 364 -18.46 -10.31 48.26
N PHE A 365 -17.31 -9.95 47.68
CA PHE A 365 -16.42 -10.88 47.01
C PHE A 365 -15.81 -11.90 47.98
N LYS A 366 -15.24 -11.45 49.11
CA LYS A 366 -14.68 -12.36 50.14
C LYS A 366 -15.75 -13.25 50.78
N ASP A 367 -16.94 -12.71 51.04
CA ASP A 367 -18.08 -13.47 51.58
C ASP A 367 -18.50 -14.61 50.65
N LEU A 368 -18.47 -14.38 49.33
CA LEU A 368 -18.80 -15.37 48.31
C LEU A 368 -17.69 -16.42 48.14
N TYR A 369 -16.43 -15.98 48.09
CA TYR A 369 -15.24 -16.84 47.95
C TYR A 369 -14.53 -16.97 49.29
N LYS A 370 -15.12 -17.76 50.20
CA LYS A 370 -14.68 -17.91 51.59
C LYS A 370 -13.20 -18.27 51.78
N ASN A 371 -12.59 -18.91 50.78
CA ASN A 371 -11.16 -19.20 50.76
C ASN A 371 -10.29 -17.92 50.81
N LEU A 372 -10.83 -16.76 50.43
CA LEU A 372 -10.14 -15.47 50.47
C LEU A 372 -10.38 -14.66 51.76
N ASN A 373 -11.04 -15.22 52.78
CA ASN A 373 -11.33 -14.49 54.02
C ASN A 373 -10.08 -14.04 54.77
N SER A 374 -8.97 -14.76 54.62
CA SER A 374 -7.67 -14.42 55.21
C SER A 374 -6.85 -13.43 54.39
N TRP A 375 -7.35 -12.98 53.23
CA TRP A 375 -6.70 -11.96 52.43
C TRP A 375 -6.85 -10.59 53.11
N ILE A 376 -5.75 -10.08 53.67
CA ILE A 376 -5.68 -8.74 54.28
C ILE A 376 -5.17 -7.78 53.20
N THR A 377 -5.92 -6.71 52.95
CA THR A 377 -5.64 -5.72 51.90
C THR A 377 -5.50 -4.34 52.54
N ASP A 378 -4.44 -3.60 52.19
CA ASP A 378 -4.14 -2.28 52.78
C ASP A 378 -5.03 -1.13 52.23
N GLY A 379 -6.04 -1.44 51.42
CA GLY A 379 -6.99 -0.47 50.87
C GLY A 379 -8.10 -1.07 50.00
N ASN A 380 -8.85 -0.20 49.31
CA ASN A 380 -9.84 -0.56 48.27
C ASN A 380 -9.12 -1.12 47.04
N GLN A 381 -8.68 -2.37 47.12
CA GLN A 381 -8.04 -3.03 46.00
C GLN A 381 -9.11 -3.47 45.00
N GLU A 382 -9.43 -2.56 44.09
CA GLU A 382 -10.45 -2.77 43.08
C GLU A 382 -9.98 -3.67 41.94
N PHE A 383 -8.66 -3.87 41.76
CA PHE A 383 -8.09 -4.67 40.69
C PHE A 383 -7.11 -5.73 41.21
N VAL A 384 -7.25 -6.96 40.73
CA VAL A 384 -6.31 -8.06 40.98
C VAL A 384 -5.97 -8.76 39.67
N ASN A 385 -4.73 -9.21 39.48
CA ASN A 385 -4.36 -9.99 38.30
C ASN A 385 -4.88 -11.41 38.43
N TYR A 386 -5.07 -12.11 37.31
CA TYR A 386 -5.38 -13.53 37.32
C TYR A 386 -4.69 -14.30 36.21
N ASN A 387 -4.52 -15.59 36.43
CA ASN A 387 -4.05 -16.55 35.42
C ASN A 387 -4.88 -17.84 35.49
N TYR A 388 -4.76 -18.68 34.47
CA TYR A 388 -5.53 -19.92 34.35
C TYR A 388 -4.80 -21.11 34.97
N ASN A 389 -5.55 -21.98 35.64
CA ASN A 389 -5.13 -23.33 35.96
C ASN A 389 -5.49 -24.29 34.79
N ASP A 390 -4.89 -25.49 34.80
CA ASP A 390 -5.15 -26.52 33.79
C ASP A 390 -6.61 -26.95 33.73
N ASN A 391 -7.24 -27.08 34.90
CA ASN A 391 -8.65 -27.44 35.05
C ASN A 391 -9.63 -26.30 34.66
N GLY A 392 -9.15 -25.11 34.30
CA GLY A 392 -9.97 -23.96 33.91
C GLY A 392 -10.50 -23.10 35.07
N SER A 393 -10.14 -23.42 36.32
CA SER A 393 -10.18 -22.44 37.42
C SER A 393 -9.13 -21.35 37.19
N ILE A 394 -9.23 -20.25 37.93
CA ILE A 394 -8.23 -19.17 37.86
C ILE A 394 -7.56 -19.01 39.21
N PHE A 395 -6.35 -18.47 39.23
CA PHE A 395 -5.71 -18.03 40.45
C PHE A 395 -5.42 -16.53 40.37
N ILE A 396 -5.68 -15.81 41.46
CA ILE A 396 -5.49 -14.36 41.55
C ILE A 396 -4.14 -14.01 42.18
N HIS A 397 -3.54 -12.91 41.77
CA HIS A 397 -2.31 -12.42 42.36
C HIS A 397 -2.20 -10.91 42.28
N SER A 398 -1.45 -10.33 43.21
CA SER A 398 -1.15 -8.90 43.24
C SER A 398 0.36 -8.72 43.46
N PRO A 399 1.05 -7.90 42.65
CA PRO A 399 2.48 -7.66 42.82
C PRO A 399 2.78 -7.10 44.23
N GLY A 400 3.66 -7.78 44.97
CA GLY A 400 4.06 -7.36 46.32
C GLY A 400 3.13 -7.82 47.45
N GLU A 401 2.06 -8.56 47.15
CA GLU A 401 1.12 -9.08 48.15
C GLU A 401 0.99 -10.60 48.07
N ILE A 402 0.84 -11.23 49.24
CA ILE A 402 0.56 -12.66 49.35
C ILE A 402 -0.96 -12.81 49.51
N ILE A 403 -1.61 -13.46 48.54
CA ILE A 403 -3.03 -13.81 48.61
C ILE A 403 -3.14 -15.29 49.00
N PRO A 404 -3.58 -15.61 50.23
CA PRO A 404 -3.78 -17.00 50.66
C PRO A 404 -4.92 -17.64 49.87
N ASP A 405 -4.78 -18.93 49.54
CA ASP A 405 -5.80 -19.74 48.84
C ASP A 405 -6.42 -19.03 47.62
N ASN A 406 -5.55 -18.42 46.80
CA ASN A 406 -5.89 -17.53 45.71
C ASN A 406 -6.62 -18.15 44.50
N THR A 407 -7.11 -19.38 44.61
CA THR A 407 -7.80 -20.07 43.51
C THR A 407 -9.30 -19.79 43.54
N LEU A 408 -9.86 -19.43 42.40
CA LEU A 408 -11.28 -19.14 42.21
C LEU A 408 -11.89 -20.12 41.19
N PRO A 409 -13.12 -20.60 41.44
CA PRO A 409 -13.80 -21.47 40.50
C PRO A 409 -14.14 -20.74 39.21
N LYS A 410 -14.30 -21.49 38.11
CA LYS A 410 -14.66 -20.95 36.79
C LYS A 410 -15.99 -20.17 36.77
N THR A 411 -16.86 -20.36 37.75
CA THR A 411 -18.11 -19.59 37.89
C THR A 411 -17.87 -18.09 38.14
N ILE A 412 -16.65 -17.68 38.51
CA ILE A 412 -16.25 -16.28 38.66
C ILE A 412 -16.51 -15.44 37.41
N PHE A 413 -16.41 -16.02 36.21
CA PHE A 413 -16.68 -15.29 34.96
C PHE A 413 -18.15 -14.89 34.79
N GLU A 414 -19.06 -15.47 35.57
CA GLU A 414 -20.50 -15.17 35.56
C GLU A 414 -20.93 -14.32 36.77
N ASP A 415 -20.01 -14.02 37.69
CA ASP A 415 -20.29 -13.26 38.91
C ASP A 415 -20.51 -11.76 38.61
N GLN A 416 -21.67 -11.24 38.99
CA GLN A 416 -22.05 -9.85 38.76
C GLN A 416 -21.23 -8.85 39.58
N ASN A 417 -20.61 -9.29 40.67
CA ASN A 417 -19.76 -8.49 41.53
C ASN A 417 -18.35 -8.28 40.96
N VAL A 418 -18.00 -8.96 39.86
CA VAL A 418 -16.71 -8.80 39.21
C VAL A 418 -16.86 -8.42 37.74
N GLU A 419 -15.83 -7.77 37.21
CA GLU A 419 -15.65 -7.61 35.77
C GLU A 419 -14.29 -8.16 35.36
N ILE A 420 -14.30 -9.10 34.42
CA ILE A 420 -13.05 -9.64 33.88
C ILE A 420 -12.59 -8.75 32.73
N ILE A 421 -11.37 -8.23 32.85
CA ILE A 421 -10.80 -7.21 31.97
C ILE A 421 -9.52 -7.75 31.34
N LEU A 422 -9.45 -7.64 30.01
CA LEU A 422 -8.25 -7.88 29.22
C LEU A 422 -7.55 -6.54 28.99
N LYS A 423 -6.32 -6.37 29.48
CA LYS A 423 -5.47 -5.23 29.11
C LYS A 423 -4.65 -5.63 27.90
N THR A 424 -4.74 -4.84 26.84
CA THR A 424 -4.26 -5.26 25.53
C THR A 424 -3.66 -4.11 24.74
N ASN A 425 -2.73 -4.38 23.83
CA ASN A 425 -2.42 -3.43 22.76
C ASN A 425 -3.42 -3.63 21.61
N CYS A 426 -4.07 -2.56 21.17
CA CYS A 426 -5.04 -2.60 20.06
C CYS A 426 -4.38 -2.16 18.76
N LEU A 427 -4.26 -3.06 17.78
CA LEU A 427 -3.51 -2.77 16.55
C LEU A 427 -4.22 -1.75 15.66
N LEU A 428 -5.56 -1.73 15.64
CA LEU A 428 -6.32 -0.68 14.93
C LEU A 428 -6.06 0.73 15.51
N ARG A 429 -5.62 0.81 16.76
CA ARG A 429 -5.27 2.07 17.44
C ARG A 429 -3.76 2.24 17.56
N GLU A 430 -3.01 1.73 16.57
CA GLU A 430 -1.55 1.89 16.47
C GLU A 430 -0.83 1.39 17.73
N GLY A 431 -1.30 0.27 18.29
CA GLY A 431 -0.65 -0.38 19.43
C GLY A 431 -0.95 0.24 20.79
N LYS A 432 -1.87 1.21 20.89
CA LYS A 432 -2.27 1.81 22.17
C LYS A 432 -2.94 0.80 23.11
N ILE A 433 -2.69 0.95 24.41
CA ILE A 433 -3.27 0.12 25.46
C ILE A 433 -4.77 0.37 25.56
N ARG A 434 -5.56 -0.70 25.56
CA ARG A 434 -7.00 -0.69 25.72
C ARG A 434 -7.44 -1.85 26.58
N ASN A 435 -8.49 -1.59 27.35
CA ASN A 435 -9.12 -2.55 28.24
C ASN A 435 -10.42 -3.05 27.62
N PHE A 436 -10.60 -4.37 27.55
CA PHE A 436 -11.81 -5.00 27.05
C PHE A 436 -12.45 -5.85 28.15
N LYS A 437 -13.73 -5.62 28.43
CA LYS A 437 -14.51 -6.48 29.32
C LYS A 437 -14.85 -7.78 28.59
N ILE A 438 -14.55 -8.94 29.17
CA ILE A 438 -14.86 -10.24 28.55
C ILE A 438 -16.35 -10.36 28.21
N ASN A 439 -17.24 -9.86 29.07
CA ASN A 439 -18.69 -9.91 28.85
C ASN A 439 -19.17 -9.07 27.66
N SER A 440 -18.36 -8.10 27.21
CA SER A 440 -18.64 -7.33 25.99
C SER A 440 -18.15 -8.06 24.73
N ILE A 441 -17.32 -9.09 24.86
CA ILE A 441 -16.78 -9.86 23.73
C ILE A 441 -17.79 -10.94 23.33
N LEU A 442 -18.12 -10.94 22.05
CA LEU A 442 -19.09 -11.84 21.41
C LEU A 442 -18.41 -13.04 20.75
N GLU A 443 -17.23 -12.83 20.16
CA GLU A 443 -16.40 -13.88 19.57
C GLU A 443 -14.91 -13.60 19.80
N ILE A 444 -14.13 -14.66 19.98
CA ILE A 444 -12.68 -14.65 20.15
C ILE A 444 -12.09 -15.73 19.25
N GLN A 445 -10.98 -15.42 18.61
CA GLN A 445 -10.20 -16.39 17.87
C GLN A 445 -8.73 -16.07 18.07
N GLU A 446 -7.94 -17.05 18.49
CA GLU A 446 -6.49 -16.90 18.61
C GLU A 446 -5.85 -16.69 17.23
N ILE A 447 -4.80 -15.87 17.16
CA ILE A 447 -3.92 -15.78 16.00
C ILE A 447 -2.66 -16.60 16.29
N ILE A 448 -2.57 -17.77 15.65
CA ILE A 448 -1.43 -18.67 15.74
C ILE A 448 -0.20 -17.95 15.19
N ASN A 449 0.90 -18.01 15.93
CA ASN A 449 2.17 -17.34 15.59
C ASN A 449 2.01 -15.85 15.27
N GLY A 450 1.12 -15.15 15.99
CA GLY A 450 0.88 -13.71 15.77
C GLY A 450 2.16 -12.86 15.79
N ASN A 451 3.14 -13.22 16.61
CA ASN A 451 4.43 -12.54 16.67
C ASN A 451 5.14 -12.58 15.31
N GLU A 452 5.22 -13.75 14.67
CA GLU A 452 5.85 -13.91 13.33
C GLU A 452 5.06 -13.20 12.22
N ILE A 453 3.74 -13.04 12.41
CA ILE A 453 2.85 -12.42 11.43
C ILE A 453 2.99 -10.90 11.45
N PHE A 454 2.96 -10.28 12.64
CA PHE A 454 2.82 -8.83 12.78
C PHE A 454 4.13 -8.11 13.13
N GLU A 455 5.00 -8.77 13.90
CA GLU A 455 6.21 -8.16 14.45
C GLU A 455 7.36 -8.24 13.44
N SER A 456 8.20 -7.20 13.40
CA SER A 456 9.49 -7.31 12.75
C SER A 456 10.44 -8.10 13.65
N ALA A 457 11.24 -9.01 13.07
CA ALA A 457 12.40 -9.54 13.78
C ALA A 457 13.26 -8.37 14.25
N GLU A 458 13.61 -8.34 15.54
CA GLU A 458 14.62 -7.41 16.04
C GLU A 458 15.89 -7.62 15.21
N VAL A 459 16.37 -6.53 14.61
CA VAL A 459 17.71 -6.49 13.99
C VAL A 459 18.72 -6.25 15.10
#